data_AF-A0A835LL95-F1
#
_entry.id   AF-A0A835LL95-F1
#
_cell.length_a   1.000
_cell.length_b   1.000
_cell.length_c   1.000
_cell.angle_alpha   90.00
_cell.angle_beta   90.00
_cell.angle_gamma   90.00
#
_symmetry.space_group_name_H-M   'P 1'
#
loop_
_entity.id
_entity.type
_entity.pdbx_description
1 polymer ?
#
loop_
_entity_poly.entity_id
_entity_poly.type
_entity_poly.pdbx_seq_one_letter_code
_entity_poly.pdbx_strand_id
1 'polypeptide(L)'
;MCMGISEKNIMSTMEFLVNKMGYDPLLISKTPVVLLYSLEKRTIPRLSVIRALISNGIVVEDYKLATLLHLFEKNFLRKYVTKFEGKVPELFSAYHGKTNGL
;
A
#
# COMPACT_ATOMS: atom_id res chain seq x y z
N MET A 1 -10.48 -17.65 2.72
CA MET A 1 -9.48 -18.46 3.46
C MET A 1 -8.10 -18.23 2.85
N CYS A 2 -7.06 -18.05 3.67
CA CYS A 2 -5.68 -17.78 3.25
C CYS A 2 -4.88 -19.05 2.90
N MET A 3 -5.54 -20.12 2.45
CA MET A 3 -5.03 -21.49 2.36
C MET A 3 -3.87 -21.74 1.38
N GLY A 4 -3.23 -20.70 0.85
CA GLY A 4 -2.05 -20.79 -0.03
C GLY A 4 -0.92 -19.82 0.32
N ILE A 5 -1.01 -19.10 1.45
CA ILE A 5 0.03 -18.18 1.89
C ILE A 5 0.88 -18.86 2.98
N SER A 6 2.20 -18.77 2.88
CA SER A 6 3.09 -19.22 3.95
C SER A 6 2.88 -18.38 5.22
N GLU A 7 3.04 -19.01 6.39
CA GLU A 7 3.01 -18.32 7.68
C GLU A 7 3.98 -17.14 7.71
N LYS A 8 5.19 -17.33 7.19
CA LYS A 8 6.19 -16.26 7.03
C LYS A 8 5.65 -15.04 6.28
N ASN A 9 4.92 -15.23 5.18
CA ASN A 9 4.35 -14.11 4.42
C ASN A 9 3.23 -13.41 5.19
N ILE A 10 2.41 -14.17 5.92
CA ILE A 10 1.36 -13.61 6.78
C ILE A 10 2.00 -12.75 7.87
N MET A 11 2.99 -13.30 8.59
CA MET A 11 3.71 -12.59 9.65
C MET A 11 4.37 -11.31 9.15
N SER A 12 5.12 -11.37 8.05
CA SER A 12 5.75 -10.18 7.46
C SER A 12 4.73 -9.12 7.04
N THR A 13 3.57 -9.53 6.53
CA THR A 13 2.51 -8.61 6.13
C THR A 13 1.84 -7.98 7.35
N MET A 14 1.58 -8.75 8.41
CA MET A 14 1.05 -8.25 9.67
C MET A 14 2.01 -7.27 10.35
N GLU A 15 3.30 -7.60 10.40
CA GLU A 15 4.37 -6.73 10.92
C GLU A 15 4.37 -5.38 10.20
N PHE A 16 4.26 -5.39 8.87
CA PHE A 16 4.19 -4.16 8.11
C PHE A 16 2.89 -3.37 8.35
N LEU A 17 1.72 -4.02 8.25
CA LEU A 17 0.44 -3.33 8.33
C LEU A 17 0.12 -2.83 9.74
N VAL A 18 0.36 -3.64 10.77
CA VAL A 18 0.05 -3.27 12.15
C VAL A 18 1.15 -2.41 12.73
N ASN A 19 2.39 -2.90 12.75
CA ASN A 19 3.45 -2.24 13.51
C ASN A 19 4.03 -1.03 12.78
N LYS A 20 4.24 -1.13 11.45
CA LYS A 20 4.83 -0.02 10.67
C LYS A 20 3.80 0.99 10.15
N MET A 21 2.60 0.54 9.86
CA MET A 21 1.54 1.37 9.23
C MET A 21 0.40 1.73 10.19
N GLY A 22 0.32 1.10 11.37
CA GLY A 22 -0.67 1.44 12.40
C GLY A 22 -2.09 0.97 12.10
N TYR A 23 -2.29 -0.01 11.20
CA TYR A 23 -3.61 -0.56 10.95
C TYR A 23 -4.09 -1.42 12.13
N ASP A 24 -5.38 -1.29 12.47
CA ASP A 24 -6.03 -2.12 13.47
C ASP A 24 -6.04 -3.60 13.03
N PRO A 25 -5.47 -4.53 13.83
CA PRO A 25 -5.53 -5.96 13.56
C PRO A 25 -6.96 -6.48 13.33
N LEU A 26 -7.96 -5.91 14.01
CA LEU A 26 -9.37 -6.29 13.83
C LEU A 26 -9.85 -5.95 12.42
N LEU A 27 -9.45 -4.81 11.87
CA LEU A 27 -9.78 -4.43 10.49
C LEU A 27 -9.17 -5.42 9.47
N ILE A 28 -7.93 -5.86 9.71
CA ILE A 28 -7.24 -6.83 8.87
C ILE A 28 -7.93 -8.19 8.95
N SER A 29 -8.30 -8.64 10.16
CA SER A 29 -9.00 -9.91 10.37
C SER A 29 -10.36 -9.98 9.65
N LYS A 30 -11.08 -8.85 9.57
CA LYS A 30 -12.34 -8.71 8.81
C LYS A 30 -12.13 -8.68 7.30
N THR A 31 -10.90 -8.46 6.85
CA THR A 31 -10.55 -8.28 5.43
C THR A 31 -9.36 -9.16 5.02
N PRO A 32 -9.41 -10.49 5.20
CA PRO A 32 -8.25 -11.38 5.03
C PRO A 32 -7.68 -11.38 3.61
N VAL A 33 -8.45 -10.92 2.62
CA VAL A 33 -8.00 -10.74 1.22
C VAL A 33 -6.77 -9.82 1.11
N VAL A 34 -6.56 -8.89 2.05
CA VAL A 34 -5.38 -8.01 2.03
C VAL A 34 -4.07 -8.79 2.20
N LEU A 35 -4.13 -9.93 2.89
CA LEU A 35 -2.97 -10.81 3.10
C LEU A 35 -2.61 -11.59 1.83
N LEU A 36 -3.56 -11.77 0.89
CA LEU A 36 -3.34 -12.51 -0.36
C LEU A 36 -2.50 -11.74 -1.39
N TYR A 37 -2.32 -10.42 -1.19
CA TYR A 37 -1.51 -9.61 -2.10
C TYR A 37 -0.03 -9.68 -1.73
N SER A 38 0.85 -9.60 -2.74
CA SER A 38 2.29 -9.56 -2.53
C SER A 38 2.68 -8.34 -1.69
N LEU A 39 3.33 -8.59 -0.55
CA LEU A 39 3.83 -7.55 0.35
C LEU A 39 4.76 -6.57 -0.39
N GLU A 40 5.80 -7.09 -1.03
CA GLU A 40 6.84 -6.30 -1.69
C GLU A 40 6.38 -5.66 -3.00
N LYS A 41 5.64 -6.42 -3.84
CA LYS A 41 5.28 -5.94 -5.19
C LYS A 41 4.01 -5.12 -5.23
N ARG A 42 3.16 -5.17 -4.20
CA ARG A 42 1.85 -4.50 -4.22
C ARG A 42 1.55 -3.73 -2.95
N THR A 43 1.68 -4.34 -1.77
CA THR A 43 1.25 -3.71 -0.52
C THR A 43 2.15 -2.53 -0.13
N ILE A 44 3.46 -2.73 -0.09
CA ILE A 44 4.43 -1.68 0.26
C ILE A 44 4.37 -0.51 -0.74
N PRO A 45 4.51 -0.70 -2.07
CA PRO A 45 4.53 0.42 -3.01
C PRO A 45 3.27 1.29 -2.94
N ARG A 46 2.10 0.64 -2.81
CA ARG A 46 0.82 1.36 -2.79
C ARG A 46 0.63 2.14 -1.50
N LEU A 47 0.96 1.55 -0.36
CA LEU A 47 0.83 2.24 0.92
C LEU A 47 1.89 3.34 1.11
N SER A 48 3.07 3.19 0.54
CA SER A 48 4.09 4.25 0.49
C SER A 48 3.61 5.47 -0.30
N VAL A 49 2.97 5.27 -1.46
CA VAL A 49 2.36 6.36 -2.23
C VAL A 49 1.30 7.09 -1.40
N ILE A 50 0.39 6.36 -0.74
CA ILE A 50 -0.63 6.99 0.10
C ILE A 50 -0.02 7.77 1.27
N ARG A 51 1.02 7.23 1.92
CA ARG A 51 1.75 7.97 2.96
C ARG A 51 2.40 9.23 2.43
N ALA A 52 3.07 9.17 1.27
CA ALA A 52 3.69 10.34 0.65
C ALA A 52 2.66 11.43 0.31
N LEU A 53 1.49 11.05 -0.20
CA LEU A 53 0.38 11.99 -0.43
C LEU A 53 -0.07 12.67 0.86
N ILE A 54 -0.34 11.89 1.91
CA ILE A 54 -0.78 12.41 3.21
C ILE A 54 0.28 13.33 3.82
N SER A 55 1.55 12.94 3.79
CA SER A 55 2.66 13.76 4.30
C SER A 55 2.82 15.09 3.55
N ASN A 56 2.42 15.14 2.27
CA ASN A 56 2.39 16.36 1.46
C ASN A 56 1.06 17.13 1.57
N GLY A 57 0.23 16.82 2.58
CA GLY A 57 -1.03 17.52 2.84
C GLY A 57 -2.15 17.21 1.83
N ILE A 58 -2.01 16.17 1.00
CA ILE A 58 -3.05 15.77 0.06
C ILE A 58 -4.05 14.89 0.78
N VAL A 59 -5.28 15.38 0.91
CA VAL A 59 -6.41 14.60 1.43
C VAL A 59 -6.72 13.49 0.44
N VAL A 60 -6.54 12.25 0.88
CA VAL A 60 -6.91 11.07 0.11
C VAL A 60 -8.29 10.62 0.58
N GLU A 61 -9.32 10.84 -0.23
CA GLU A 61 -10.67 10.34 0.06
C GLU A 61 -10.76 8.83 -0.19
N ASP A 62 -11.49 8.12 0.68
CA ASP A 62 -11.94 6.73 0.47
C ASP A 62 -10.83 5.67 0.26
N TYR A 63 -9.70 5.77 0.98
CA TYR A 63 -8.56 4.86 0.81
C TYR A 63 -8.62 3.57 1.65
N LYS A 64 -9.79 2.93 1.76
CA LYS A 64 -9.89 1.63 2.46
C LYS A 64 -8.80 0.67 1.98
N LEU A 65 -8.09 0.04 2.92
CA LEU A 65 -6.93 -0.82 2.62
C LEU A 65 -7.23 -1.87 1.55
N ALA A 66 -8.37 -2.55 1.66
CA ALA A 66 -8.83 -3.53 0.68
C ALA A 66 -8.95 -2.92 -0.73
N THR A 67 -9.59 -1.75 -0.83
CA THR A 67 -9.80 -1.04 -2.10
C THR A 67 -8.47 -0.68 -2.74
N LEU A 68 -7.54 -0.11 -1.96
CA LEU A 68 -6.21 0.25 -2.46
C LEU A 68 -5.46 -0.94 -3.05
N LEU A 69 -5.50 -2.09 -2.37
CA LEU A 69 -4.79 -3.29 -2.81
C LEU A 69 -5.52 -4.03 -3.94
N HIS A 70 -6.84 -3.91 -4.02
CA HIS A 70 -7.65 -4.54 -5.06
C HIS A 70 -7.56 -3.82 -6.41
N LEU A 71 -7.34 -2.50 -6.42
CA LEU A 71 -7.30 -1.72 -7.67
C LEU A 71 -6.33 -2.33 -8.70
N PHE A 72 -6.76 -2.40 -9.96
CA PHE A 72 -5.83 -2.69 -11.05
C PHE A 72 -4.73 -1.63 -11.10
N GLU A 73 -3.53 -2.05 -11.47
CA GLU A 73 -2.34 -1.18 -11.48
C GLU A 73 -2.57 0.12 -12.25
N LYS A 74 -3.10 0.05 -13.47
CA LYS A 74 -3.44 1.23 -14.28
C LYS A 74 -4.38 2.20 -13.55
N ASN A 75 -5.33 1.68 -12.77
CA ASN A 75 -6.29 2.50 -12.04
C ASN A 75 -5.66 3.11 -10.79
N PHE A 76 -4.80 2.35 -10.10
CA PHE A 76 -4.03 2.84 -8.97
C PHE A 76 -3.11 3.99 -9.38
N LEU A 77 -2.31 3.79 -10.43
CA LEU A 77 -1.39 4.80 -10.97
C LEU A 77 -2.14 6.07 -11.36
N ARG A 78 -3.21 5.94 -12.15
CA ARG A 78 -4.00 7.10 -12.56
C ARG A 78 -4.60 7.86 -11.39
N LYS A 79 -5.13 7.17 -10.37
CA LYS A 79 -5.85 7.80 -9.27
C LYS A 79 -4.93 8.42 -8.21
N TYR A 80 -3.78 7.81 -7.94
CA TYR A 80 -2.93 8.16 -6.79
C TYR A 80 -1.49 8.55 -7.15
N VAL A 81 -1.01 8.26 -8.35
CA VAL A 81 0.36 8.62 -8.78
C VAL A 81 0.31 9.74 -9.81
N THR A 82 -0.14 9.46 -11.04
CA THR A 82 -0.14 10.41 -12.16
C THR A 82 -1.00 11.65 -11.88
N LYS A 83 -2.13 11.51 -11.17
CA LYS A 83 -2.98 12.65 -10.78
C LYS A 83 -2.24 13.70 -9.94
N PHE A 84 -1.22 13.29 -9.19
CA PHE A 84 -0.53 14.14 -8.23
C PHE A 84 0.95 14.33 -8.54
N GLU A 85 1.45 13.81 -9.67
CA GLU A 85 2.85 13.88 -10.07
C GLU A 85 3.38 15.32 -10.17
N GLY A 86 2.56 16.26 -10.65
CA GLY A 86 2.91 17.69 -10.69
C GLY A 86 2.91 18.40 -9.32
N LYS A 87 2.37 17.77 -8.28
CA LYS A 87 2.33 18.30 -6.91
C LYS A 87 3.32 17.62 -5.98
N VAL A 88 3.57 16.34 -6.21
CA VAL A 88 4.46 15.49 -5.41
C VAL A 88 5.33 14.69 -6.40
N PRO A 89 6.40 15.29 -6.92
CA PRO A 89 7.25 14.69 -7.95
C PRO A 89 7.86 13.35 -7.53
N GLU A 90 8.03 13.12 -6.22
CA GLU A 90 8.62 11.90 -5.68
C GLU A 90 7.70 10.66 -5.74
N LEU A 91 6.40 10.80 -6.06
CA LEU A 91 5.45 9.68 -6.06
C LEU A 91 5.82 8.60 -7.06
N PHE A 92 6.30 8.98 -8.25
CA PHE A 92 6.68 8.03 -9.28
C PHE A 92 7.90 7.20 -8.83
N SER A 93 8.91 7.86 -8.25
CA SER A 93 10.07 7.19 -7.65
C SER A 93 9.71 6.32 -6.44
N ALA A 94 8.75 6.75 -5.62
CA ALA A 94 8.28 6.01 -4.46
C ALA A 94 7.51 4.73 -4.87
N TYR A 95 6.73 4.79 -5.96
CA TYR A 95 5.99 3.62 -6.46
C TYR A 95 6.91 2.60 -7.15
N HIS A 96 7.85 3.07 -7.97
CA HIS A 96 8.75 2.19 -8.74
C HIS A 96 9.99 1.74 -7.97
N GLY A 97 10.18 2.20 -6.72
CA GLY A 97 11.32 1.82 -5.90
C GLY A 97 12.64 2.26 -6.51
N LYS A 98 12.86 3.58 -6.66
CA LYS A 98 14.24 4.06 -6.74
C LYS A 98 14.85 3.97 -5.34
N THR A 99 15.54 2.88 -5.07
CA THR A 99 16.65 2.86 -4.11
C THR A 99 17.75 3.77 -4.66
N ASN A 100 17.69 5.06 -4.35
CA ASN A 100 18.91 5.85 -4.26
C ASN A 100 19.41 5.65 -2.83
N GLY A 101 20.60 5.07 -2.73
CA GLY A 101 21.11 4.31 -1.59
C GLY A 101 20.99 4.95 -0.20
N LEU A 102 20.77 4.05 0.77
CA LEU A 102 21.51 3.96 2.03
C LEU A 102 21.75 2.48 2.31
#